data_AF-A0A073IV72-F1
#
_entry.id   AF-A0A073IV72-F1
#
_cell.length_a   1.000
_cell.length_b   1.000
_cell.length_c   1.000
_cell.angle_alpha   90.00
_cell.angle_beta   90.00
_cell.angle_gamma   90.00
#
_symmetry.space_group_name_H-M   'P 1'
#
loop_
_entity.id
_entity.type
_entity.pdbx_description
1 polymer ?
#
loop_
_entity_poly.entity_id
_entity_poly.type
_entity_poly.pdbx_seq_one_letter_code
_entity_poly.pdbx_strand_id
1 'polypeptide(L)'
;MSFETPGPVEAELANAISPIEDIIAACRAGEMYILVDHEDRENEGDLVIGAEFADAEAINFMATHGRGLICLPMTQDRIDTLELPMMAVNNSSRHETAFTVSIEARDGVTTGISAADRALTVAVAIDEKNTAAEIATPGHVFPLRARNGGVLVRAGHTEASVDISRLAGLKPAGVICEIMKPDGTMARLPDLVSFAAEHNMKIGTISDLIAYRNKHDNMLVQRDDRMVQSAYGGEWRMRVFEDQISGTDHVVLSKGDISDGAPVLARTHALNALEDVLGLGSSAPNELPNAMQIIADAGRGAVLLFREPNPRLRLDAEDDAPRTIKRTGLGAQILAQLDVHELILLTDNPQTKYTGLEAYNLQIVGTQPITKE
;
A
#
# COMPACT_ATOMS: atom_id res chain seq x y z
N MET A 1 12.05 4.18 -0.98
CA MET A 1 11.98 4.49 -2.42
C MET A 1 10.56 4.18 -2.87
N SER A 2 9.98 4.97 -3.77
CA SER A 2 8.67 4.61 -4.33
C SER A 2 8.91 3.58 -5.42
N PHE A 3 8.47 2.34 -5.21
CA PHE A 3 8.51 1.26 -6.21
C PHE A 3 7.31 1.32 -7.17
N GLU A 4 6.59 2.45 -7.21
CA GLU A 4 5.46 2.68 -8.12
C GLU A 4 5.89 2.93 -9.56
N THR A 5 7.16 3.28 -9.79
CA THR A 5 7.66 3.55 -11.14
C THR A 5 8.38 2.30 -11.64
N PRO A 6 8.02 1.79 -12.83
CA PRO A 6 8.70 0.67 -13.44
C PRO A 6 10.20 0.92 -13.62
N GLY A 7 11.01 -0.12 -13.42
CA GLY A 7 12.43 -0.11 -13.77
C GLY A 7 12.66 -0.10 -15.28
N PRO A 8 13.86 0.24 -15.78
CA PRO A 8 14.22 0.16 -17.20
C PRO A 8 13.94 -1.20 -17.84
N VAL A 9 14.22 -2.33 -17.15
CA VAL A 9 13.96 -3.67 -17.72
C VAL A 9 12.46 -3.96 -17.80
N GLU A 10 11.71 -3.55 -16.77
CA GLU A 10 10.25 -3.63 -16.74
C GLU A 10 9.62 -2.82 -17.89
N ALA A 11 10.13 -1.61 -18.12
CA ALA A 11 9.65 -0.72 -19.19
C ALA A 11 9.95 -1.28 -20.59
N GLU A 12 11.10 -1.92 -20.80
CA GLU A 12 11.47 -2.54 -22.09
C GLU A 12 10.57 -3.75 -22.41
N LEU A 13 10.19 -4.52 -21.39
CA LEU A 13 9.39 -5.74 -21.51
C LEU A 13 7.91 -5.55 -21.22
N ALA A 14 7.40 -4.30 -21.22
CA ALA A 14 6.02 -3.98 -20.88
C ALA A 14 4.97 -4.79 -21.66
N ASN A 15 5.24 -5.15 -22.92
CA ASN A 15 4.31 -5.95 -23.74
C ASN A 15 4.16 -7.40 -23.26
N ALA A 16 5.10 -7.91 -22.46
CA ALA A 16 5.06 -9.25 -21.88
C ALA A 16 4.46 -9.26 -20.46
N ILE A 17 4.25 -8.08 -19.87
CA ILE A 17 3.63 -7.90 -18.56
C ILE A 17 2.12 -7.74 -18.78
N SER A 18 1.35 -8.55 -18.06
CA SER A 18 -0.12 -8.47 -18.08
C SER A 18 -0.59 -7.31 -17.23
N PRO A 19 -1.67 -6.61 -17.62
CA PRO A 19 -2.36 -5.68 -16.73
C PRO A 19 -2.65 -6.33 -15.38
N ILE A 20 -2.50 -5.58 -14.30
CA ILE A 20 -2.70 -6.11 -12.95
C ILE A 20 -4.13 -6.63 -12.73
N GLU A 21 -5.13 -6.05 -13.41
CA GLU A 21 -6.50 -6.54 -13.42
C GLU A 21 -6.60 -7.99 -13.93
N ASP A 22 -5.80 -8.36 -14.93
CA ASP A 22 -5.76 -9.72 -15.48
C ASP A 22 -5.10 -10.71 -14.50
N ILE A 23 -4.13 -10.24 -13.70
CA ILE A 23 -3.51 -11.02 -12.63
C ILE A 23 -4.50 -11.25 -11.49
N ILE A 24 -5.25 -10.23 -11.08
CA ILE A 24 -6.33 -10.34 -10.09
C ILE A 24 -7.41 -11.31 -10.60
N ALA A 25 -7.75 -11.24 -11.89
CA ALA A 25 -8.71 -12.16 -12.50
C ALA A 25 -8.18 -13.60 -12.57
N ALA A 26 -6.90 -13.81 -12.89
CA ALA A 26 -6.25 -15.11 -12.88
C ALA A 26 -6.28 -15.74 -11.48
N CYS A 27 -5.90 -14.97 -10.47
CA CYS A 27 -5.95 -15.39 -9.07
C CYS A 27 -7.38 -15.82 -8.67
N ARG A 28 -8.39 -15.00 -9.01
CA ARG A 28 -9.81 -15.31 -8.77
C ARG A 28 -10.26 -16.61 -9.45
N ALA A 29 -9.71 -16.93 -10.61
CA ALA A 29 -10.00 -18.15 -11.35
C ALA A 29 -9.24 -19.38 -10.82
N GLY A 30 -8.37 -19.22 -9.81
CA GLY A 30 -7.51 -20.27 -9.28
C GLY A 30 -6.31 -20.60 -10.17
N GLU A 31 -5.97 -19.72 -11.11
CA GLU A 31 -4.79 -19.87 -11.95
C GLU A 31 -3.52 -19.46 -11.19
N MET A 32 -2.43 -20.20 -11.39
CA MET A 32 -1.10 -19.79 -10.96
C MET A 32 -0.55 -18.71 -11.90
N TYR A 33 0.12 -17.71 -11.34
CA TYR A 33 0.70 -16.57 -12.07
C TYR A 33 2.08 -16.25 -11.51
N ILE A 34 2.81 -15.37 -12.19
CA ILE A 34 4.13 -14.91 -11.77
C ILE A 34 4.03 -13.46 -11.31
N LEU A 35 4.63 -13.17 -10.16
CA LEU A 35 4.89 -11.79 -9.74
C LEU A 35 6.37 -11.52 -9.74
N VAL A 36 6.74 -10.32 -10.21
CA VAL A 36 8.11 -9.84 -10.20
C VAL A 36 8.19 -8.57 -9.37
N ASP A 37 9.20 -8.49 -8.51
CA ASP A 37 9.48 -7.27 -7.76
C ASP A 37 10.34 -6.29 -8.56
N HIS A 38 10.53 -5.09 -8.02
CA HIS A 38 11.32 -4.07 -8.70
C HIS A 38 12.80 -4.49 -8.79
N GLU A 39 13.46 -4.15 -9.91
CA GLU A 39 14.85 -4.53 -10.21
C GLU A 39 15.91 -4.06 -9.17
N ASP A 40 15.56 -3.08 -8.32
CA ASP A 40 16.44 -2.52 -7.28
C ASP A 40 16.19 -3.19 -5.91
N ARG A 41 15.26 -4.15 -5.84
CA ARG A 41 14.90 -4.90 -4.62
C ARG A 41 15.56 -6.29 -4.64
N GLU A 42 14.80 -7.36 -4.91
CA GLU A 42 15.33 -8.73 -5.07
C GLU A 42 15.63 -9.03 -6.55
N ASN A 43 14.92 -8.38 -7.47
CA ASN A 43 14.97 -8.61 -8.91
C ASN A 43 14.65 -10.07 -9.24
N GLU A 44 13.61 -10.61 -8.59
CA GLU A 44 13.22 -12.02 -8.62
C GLU A 44 11.76 -12.16 -9.00
N GLY A 45 11.42 -13.36 -9.50
CA GLY A 45 10.05 -13.72 -9.80
C GLY A 45 9.61 -14.94 -8.99
N ASP A 46 8.40 -14.83 -8.45
CA ASP A 46 7.76 -15.90 -7.68
C ASP A 46 6.59 -16.45 -8.48
N LEU A 47 6.46 -17.78 -8.51
CA LEU A 47 5.18 -18.43 -8.75
C LEU A 47 4.24 -18.09 -7.61
N VAL A 48 3.02 -17.68 -7.91
CA VAL A 48 1.99 -17.31 -6.93
C VAL A 48 0.68 -17.99 -7.28
N ILE A 49 0.01 -18.54 -6.29
CA ILE A 49 -1.36 -19.02 -6.37
C ILE A 49 -2.13 -18.60 -5.11
N GLY A 50 -3.42 -18.29 -5.25
CA GLY A 50 -4.30 -18.08 -4.10
C GLY A 50 -4.32 -19.34 -3.23
N ALA A 51 -4.10 -19.21 -1.92
CA ALA A 51 -3.81 -20.37 -1.07
C ALA A 51 -4.97 -21.40 -1.03
N GLU A 52 -6.21 -20.97 -1.27
CA GLU A 52 -7.38 -21.87 -1.35
C GLU A 52 -7.38 -22.79 -2.58
N PHE A 53 -6.56 -22.48 -3.59
CA PHE A 53 -6.36 -23.29 -4.79
C PHE A 53 -5.02 -24.04 -4.79
N ALA A 54 -4.23 -23.95 -3.72
CA ALA A 54 -2.92 -24.60 -3.62
C ALA A 54 -3.05 -26.11 -3.34
N ASP A 55 -3.44 -26.87 -4.35
CA ASP A 55 -3.54 -28.32 -4.29
C ASP A 55 -2.19 -29.04 -4.48
N ALA A 56 -2.21 -30.37 -4.46
CA ALA A 56 -1.01 -31.19 -4.61
C ALA A 56 -0.33 -31.00 -5.99
N GLU A 57 -1.09 -30.71 -7.04
CA GLU A 57 -0.54 -30.48 -8.38
C GLU A 57 0.21 -29.14 -8.42
N ALA A 58 -0.39 -28.08 -7.87
CA ALA A 58 0.23 -26.76 -7.75
C ALA A 58 1.53 -26.81 -6.93
N ILE A 59 1.50 -27.46 -5.76
CA ILE A 59 2.70 -27.62 -4.91
C ILE A 59 3.78 -28.46 -5.62
N ASN A 60 3.40 -29.51 -6.34
CA ASN A 60 4.35 -30.30 -7.11
C ASN A 60 4.96 -29.49 -8.28
N PHE A 61 4.15 -28.68 -8.95
CA PHE A 61 4.59 -27.79 -10.00
C PHE A 61 5.62 -26.79 -9.45
N MET A 62 5.32 -26.11 -8.34
CA MET A 62 6.25 -25.20 -7.67
C MET A 62 7.56 -25.89 -7.29
N ALA A 63 7.51 -27.09 -6.72
CA ALA A 63 8.71 -27.83 -6.33
C ALA A 63 9.57 -28.27 -7.53
N THR A 64 8.94 -28.53 -8.69
CA THR A 64 9.63 -29.03 -9.89
C THR A 64 10.17 -27.90 -10.77
N HIS A 65 9.36 -26.85 -10.97
CA HIS A 65 9.61 -25.77 -11.92
C HIS A 65 10.05 -24.47 -11.25
N GLY A 66 9.53 -24.15 -10.07
CA GLY A 66 10.03 -23.02 -9.25
C GLY A 66 11.35 -23.37 -8.58
N ARG A 67 11.38 -24.50 -7.85
CA ARG A 67 12.55 -25.05 -7.13
C ARG A 67 13.04 -24.19 -5.95
N GLY A 68 12.47 -23.01 -5.76
CA GLY A 68 12.66 -22.17 -4.58
C GLY A 68 11.95 -22.72 -3.34
N LEU A 69 11.84 -21.88 -2.32
CA LEU A 69 11.22 -22.24 -1.06
C LEU A 69 9.71 -21.99 -1.13
N ILE A 70 8.91 -23.04 -1.02
CA ILE A 70 7.45 -22.90 -0.99
C ILE A 70 7.03 -22.31 0.35
N CYS A 71 6.53 -21.08 0.31
CA CYS A 71 6.12 -20.31 1.47
C CYS A 71 4.60 -20.03 1.46
N LEU A 72 4.03 -19.78 2.64
CA LEU A 72 2.62 -19.46 2.84
C LEU A 72 2.46 -18.04 3.43
N PRO A 73 2.47 -16.99 2.59
CA PRO A 73 2.04 -15.65 2.99
C PRO A 73 0.62 -15.62 3.53
N MET A 74 0.45 -15.04 4.71
CA MET A 74 -0.85 -14.82 5.36
C MET A 74 -0.91 -13.44 6.01
N THR A 75 -2.13 -12.97 6.27
CA THR A 75 -2.34 -11.79 7.10
C THR A 75 -1.79 -11.98 8.50
N GLN A 76 -1.42 -10.86 9.11
CA GLN A 76 -1.05 -10.79 10.53
C GLN A 76 -2.13 -11.44 11.42
N ASP A 77 -3.41 -11.10 11.22
CA ASP A 77 -4.51 -11.62 12.04
C ASP A 77 -4.61 -13.15 11.99
N ARG A 78 -4.35 -13.75 10.81
CA ARG A 78 -4.38 -15.20 10.67
C ARG A 78 -3.21 -15.86 11.39
N ILE A 79 -2.02 -15.29 11.29
CA ILE A 79 -0.83 -15.74 12.01
C ILE A 79 -1.01 -15.63 13.53
N ASP A 80 -1.59 -14.53 14.00
CA ASP A 80 -1.87 -14.31 15.42
C ASP A 80 -2.93 -15.31 15.93
N THR A 81 -3.97 -15.62 15.13
CA THR A 81 -4.99 -16.64 15.45
C THR A 81 -4.42 -18.06 15.56
N LEU A 82 -3.42 -18.38 14.74
CA LEU A 82 -2.70 -19.64 14.77
C LEU A 82 -1.57 -19.67 15.82
N GLU A 83 -1.38 -18.58 16.56
CA GLU A 83 -0.33 -18.40 17.57
C GLU A 83 1.08 -18.73 17.05
N LEU A 84 1.39 -18.35 15.80
CA LEU A 84 2.68 -18.67 15.18
C LEU A 84 3.75 -17.63 15.53
N PRO A 85 4.75 -17.95 16.37
CA PRO A 85 5.83 -17.03 16.68
C PRO A 85 6.75 -16.82 15.47
N MET A 86 7.37 -15.64 15.40
CA MET A 86 8.44 -15.35 14.44
C MET A 86 9.64 -16.29 14.67
N MET A 87 10.25 -16.79 13.60
CA MET A 87 11.38 -17.73 13.71
C MET A 87 12.61 -17.09 14.34
N ALA A 88 12.88 -15.83 13.99
CA ALA A 88 14.01 -15.07 14.52
C ALA A 88 13.50 -13.90 15.37
N VAL A 89 14.03 -13.78 16.59
CA VAL A 89 13.73 -12.65 17.49
C VAL A 89 14.28 -11.34 16.92
N ASN A 90 15.46 -11.38 16.32
CA ASN A 90 16.08 -10.27 15.60
C ASN A 90 16.33 -10.69 14.14
N ASN A 91 15.46 -10.27 13.23
CA ASN A 91 15.61 -10.57 11.81
C ASN A 91 16.61 -9.60 11.17
N SER A 92 17.82 -10.09 10.86
CA SER A 92 18.87 -9.32 10.20
C SER A 92 19.00 -9.63 8.71
N SER A 93 17.99 -10.26 8.09
CA SER A 93 18.00 -10.51 6.64
C SER A 93 17.84 -9.20 5.87
N ARG A 94 18.44 -9.13 4.68
CA ARG A 94 18.50 -7.91 3.84
C ARG A 94 17.12 -7.28 3.60
N HIS A 95 16.08 -8.11 3.44
CA HIS A 95 14.71 -7.67 3.15
C HIS A 95 13.73 -7.92 4.31
N GLU A 96 14.26 -8.30 5.48
CA GLU A 96 13.51 -8.59 6.70
C GLU A 96 12.30 -9.52 6.45
N THR A 97 12.48 -10.56 5.62
CA THR A 97 11.40 -11.48 5.26
C THR A 97 10.86 -12.16 6.52
N ALA A 98 9.56 -11.99 6.76
CA ALA A 98 8.93 -12.21 8.06
C ALA A 98 8.52 -13.68 8.25
N PHE A 99 9.50 -14.58 8.32
CA PHE A 99 9.28 -16.00 8.60
C PHE A 99 8.75 -16.25 10.02
N THR A 100 7.66 -16.99 10.12
CA THR A 100 7.28 -17.66 11.36
C THR A 100 8.03 -18.99 11.49
N VAL A 101 7.86 -19.67 12.62
CA VAL A 101 8.20 -21.09 12.71
C VAL A 101 7.51 -21.89 11.59
N SER A 102 8.18 -22.93 11.07
CA SER A 102 7.59 -23.80 10.05
C SER A 102 6.50 -24.67 10.63
N ILE A 103 5.50 -25.02 9.82
CA ILE A 103 4.28 -25.67 10.26
C ILE A 103 3.96 -26.93 9.47
N GLU A 104 3.16 -27.79 10.08
CA GLU A 104 2.54 -28.97 9.49
C GLU A 104 1.07 -29.06 9.95
N ALA A 105 0.17 -29.61 9.13
CA ALA A 105 -1.13 -30.05 9.63
C ALA A 105 -0.91 -31.14 10.70
N ARG A 106 -1.68 -31.07 11.80
CA ARG A 106 -1.55 -32.04 12.89
C ARG A 106 -1.99 -33.45 12.49
N ASP A 107 -3.06 -33.54 11.69
CA ASP A 107 -3.69 -34.77 11.26
C ASP A 107 -3.78 -34.84 9.73
N GLY A 108 -3.84 -36.06 9.19
CA GLY A 108 -4.03 -36.30 7.75
C GLY A 108 -2.74 -36.22 6.90
N VAL A 109 -1.60 -35.95 7.53
CA VAL A 109 -0.27 -35.97 6.90
C VAL A 109 0.56 -37.18 7.38
N THR A 110 1.64 -37.48 6.68
CA THR A 110 2.60 -38.53 7.06
C THR A 110 3.92 -37.91 7.53
N THR A 111 4.82 -37.60 6.59
CA THR A 111 6.09 -36.93 6.86
C THR A 111 5.99 -35.43 6.67
N GLY A 112 4.92 -34.93 6.03
CA GLY A 112 4.71 -33.51 5.79
C GLY A 112 5.29 -32.97 4.49
N ILE A 113 6.36 -33.58 3.96
CA ILE A 113 7.10 -33.02 2.82
C ILE A 113 6.46 -33.29 1.45
N SER A 114 5.56 -34.27 1.37
CA SER A 114 4.90 -34.64 0.11
C SER A 114 4.11 -33.44 -0.45
N ALA A 115 3.87 -33.41 -1.76
CA ALA A 115 3.06 -32.33 -2.34
C ALA A 115 1.63 -32.32 -1.77
N ALA A 116 1.05 -33.50 -1.53
CA ALA A 116 -0.27 -33.64 -0.92
C ALA A 116 -0.27 -33.23 0.56
N ASP A 117 0.78 -33.59 1.32
CA ASP A 117 0.88 -33.25 2.74
C ASP A 117 1.04 -31.73 2.90
N ARG A 118 1.89 -31.08 2.10
CA ARG A 118 2.05 -29.62 2.10
C ARG A 118 0.78 -28.89 1.67
N ALA A 119 0.08 -29.38 0.64
CA ALA A 119 -1.22 -28.83 0.23
C ALA A 119 -2.26 -28.92 1.35
N LEU A 120 -2.31 -30.06 2.07
CA LEU A 120 -3.18 -30.22 3.23
C LEU A 120 -2.78 -29.25 4.37
N THR A 121 -1.50 -29.12 4.66
CA THR A 121 -0.99 -28.14 5.64
C THR A 121 -1.41 -26.72 5.29
N VAL A 122 -1.31 -26.32 4.01
CA VAL A 122 -1.80 -25.01 3.54
C VAL A 122 -3.31 -24.88 3.78
N ALA A 123 -4.11 -25.86 3.34
CA ALA A 123 -5.56 -25.83 3.49
C ALA A 123 -6.01 -25.73 4.96
N VAL A 124 -5.35 -26.47 5.87
CA VAL A 124 -5.59 -26.41 7.31
C VAL A 124 -5.21 -25.04 7.88
N ALA A 125 -4.06 -24.49 7.48
CA ALA A 125 -3.59 -23.21 7.97
C ALA A 125 -4.51 -22.04 7.55
N ILE A 126 -5.08 -22.05 6.34
CA ILE A 126 -5.95 -20.96 5.86
C ILE A 126 -7.43 -21.14 6.22
N ASP A 127 -7.85 -22.23 6.85
CA ASP A 127 -9.23 -22.39 7.31
C ASP A 127 -9.48 -21.51 8.54
N GLU A 128 -10.32 -20.48 8.39
CA GLU A 128 -10.66 -19.52 9.45
C GLU A 128 -11.23 -20.17 10.72
N LYS A 129 -11.78 -21.40 10.61
CA LYS A 129 -12.29 -22.16 11.76
C LYS A 129 -11.20 -22.84 12.57
N ASN A 130 -10.04 -23.07 11.95
CA ASN A 130 -8.91 -23.72 12.60
C ASN A 130 -8.11 -22.72 13.43
N THR A 131 -7.51 -23.25 14.48
CA THR A 131 -6.71 -22.56 15.50
C THR A 131 -5.32 -23.19 15.58
N ALA A 132 -4.50 -22.76 16.54
CA ALA A 132 -3.22 -23.40 16.84
C ALA A 132 -3.34 -24.92 17.16
N ALA A 133 -4.53 -25.40 17.57
CA ALA A 133 -4.75 -26.81 17.88
C ALA A 133 -4.64 -27.71 16.64
N GLU A 134 -4.88 -27.20 15.44
CA GLU A 134 -4.83 -27.97 14.19
C GLU A 134 -3.44 -27.96 13.53
N ILE A 135 -2.51 -27.16 14.07
CA ILE A 135 -1.17 -26.96 13.54
C ILE A 135 -0.12 -27.59 14.45
N ALA A 136 0.87 -28.24 13.86
CA ALA A 136 2.08 -28.71 14.52
C ALA A 136 3.30 -27.89 14.07
N THR A 137 4.27 -27.75 14.98
CA THR A 137 5.55 -27.07 14.74
C THR A 137 6.68 -27.93 15.32
N PRO A 138 7.81 -28.14 14.61
CA PRO A 138 8.12 -27.67 13.26
C PRO A 138 7.38 -28.48 12.17
N GLY A 139 7.47 -28.03 10.92
CA GLY A 139 7.00 -28.75 9.73
C GLY A 139 7.65 -28.28 8.42
N HIS A 140 7.01 -28.57 7.29
CA HIS A 140 7.57 -28.35 5.94
C HIS A 140 6.86 -27.28 5.10
N VAL A 141 5.91 -26.54 5.68
CA VAL A 141 5.37 -25.30 5.11
C VAL A 141 5.92 -24.12 5.91
N PHE A 142 6.30 -23.03 5.23
CA PHE A 142 6.96 -21.87 5.83
C PHE A 142 6.06 -20.64 5.77
N PRO A 143 5.30 -20.32 6.84
CA PRO A 143 4.43 -19.16 6.81
C PRO A 143 5.20 -17.84 6.86
N LEU A 144 4.67 -16.84 6.16
CA LEU A 144 5.22 -15.49 6.10
C LEU A 144 4.16 -14.48 6.56
N ARG A 145 4.55 -13.60 7.49
CA ARG A 145 3.68 -12.53 8.00
C ARG A 145 3.70 -11.32 7.08
N ALA A 146 2.61 -11.14 6.33
CA ALA A 146 2.41 -9.90 5.58
C ALA A 146 2.19 -8.72 6.54
N ARG A 147 2.78 -7.56 6.22
CA ARG A 147 2.53 -6.32 6.97
C ARG A 147 1.12 -5.82 6.73
N ASN A 148 0.48 -5.31 7.79
CA ASN A 148 -0.76 -4.54 7.64
C ASN A 148 -0.51 -3.35 6.70
N GLY A 149 -1.43 -3.14 5.74
CA GLY A 149 -1.25 -2.19 4.64
C GLY A 149 -0.62 -2.79 3.38
N GLY A 150 -0.10 -4.02 3.42
CA GLY A 150 0.34 -4.78 2.25
C GLY A 150 1.48 -4.09 1.46
N VAL A 151 1.41 -4.14 0.13
CA VAL A 151 2.46 -3.61 -0.75
C VAL A 151 2.69 -2.10 -0.61
N LEU A 152 1.71 -1.37 -0.08
CA LEU A 152 1.83 0.06 0.23
C LEU A 152 2.77 0.34 1.42
N VAL A 153 2.98 -0.67 2.29
CA VAL A 153 3.90 -0.60 3.44
C VAL A 153 5.22 -1.30 3.15
N ARG A 154 5.16 -2.48 2.51
CA ARG A 154 6.34 -3.26 2.10
C ARG A 154 6.10 -3.90 0.73
N ALA A 155 6.84 -3.46 -0.27
CA ALA A 155 6.75 -3.94 -1.65
C ALA A 155 7.43 -5.32 -1.85
N GLY A 156 6.99 -6.37 -1.16
CA GLY A 156 7.52 -7.73 -1.30
C GLY A 156 6.49 -8.75 -1.77
N HIS A 157 6.95 -9.91 -2.25
CA HIS A 157 6.10 -11.01 -2.72
C HIS A 157 5.13 -11.52 -1.63
N THR A 158 5.55 -11.46 -0.36
CA THR A 158 4.70 -11.76 0.79
C THR A 158 3.44 -10.89 0.81
N GLU A 159 3.61 -9.56 0.75
CA GLU A 159 2.49 -8.63 0.76
C GLU A 159 1.69 -8.71 -0.55
N ALA A 160 2.37 -8.82 -1.69
CA ALA A 160 1.72 -8.83 -3.00
C ALA A 160 0.78 -10.03 -3.20
N SER A 161 1.20 -11.23 -2.76
CA SER A 161 0.37 -12.44 -2.86
C SER A 161 -0.88 -12.36 -1.97
N VAL A 162 -0.76 -11.82 -0.75
CA VAL A 162 -1.90 -11.57 0.15
C VAL A 162 -2.85 -10.53 -0.42
N ASP A 163 -2.31 -9.41 -0.94
CA ASP A 163 -3.09 -8.32 -1.52
C ASP A 163 -3.87 -8.75 -2.76
N ILE A 164 -3.24 -9.49 -3.68
CA ILE A 164 -3.92 -9.99 -4.88
C ILE A 164 -5.02 -10.97 -4.50
N SER A 165 -4.77 -11.88 -3.56
CA SER A 165 -5.81 -12.82 -3.09
C SER A 165 -7.01 -12.07 -2.48
N ARG A 166 -6.75 -11.03 -1.67
CA ARG A 166 -7.81 -10.14 -1.16
C ARG A 166 -8.58 -9.45 -2.29
N LEU A 167 -7.88 -8.84 -3.26
CA LEU A 167 -8.50 -8.15 -4.41
C LEU A 167 -9.27 -9.11 -5.33
N ALA A 168 -8.85 -10.37 -5.38
CA ALA A 168 -9.55 -11.44 -6.09
C ALA A 168 -10.87 -11.86 -5.39
N GLY A 169 -11.08 -11.46 -4.13
CA GLY A 169 -12.24 -11.87 -3.32
C GLY A 169 -12.05 -13.24 -2.65
N LEU A 170 -10.79 -13.68 -2.53
CA LEU A 170 -10.37 -14.93 -1.91
C LEU A 170 -9.96 -14.71 -0.46
N LYS A 171 -9.65 -15.80 0.25
CA LYS A 171 -8.97 -15.69 1.54
C LYS A 171 -7.66 -14.92 1.36
N PRO A 172 -7.29 -13.97 2.25
CA PRO A 172 -6.10 -13.14 2.10
C PRO A 172 -4.83 -13.93 2.48
N ALA A 173 -4.53 -14.95 1.70
CA ALA A 173 -3.38 -15.82 1.82
C ALA A 173 -2.99 -16.34 0.43
N GLY A 174 -1.68 -16.44 0.18
CA GLY A 174 -1.14 -17.00 -1.05
C GLY A 174 -0.15 -18.12 -0.76
N VAL A 175 0.22 -18.88 -1.78
CA VAL A 175 1.41 -19.73 -1.76
C VAL A 175 2.38 -19.20 -2.80
N ILE A 176 3.63 -18.98 -2.39
CA ILE A 176 4.67 -18.42 -3.24
C ILE A 176 5.89 -19.36 -3.33
N CYS A 177 6.60 -19.33 -4.45
CA CYS A 177 7.84 -20.07 -4.66
C CYS A 177 8.71 -19.35 -5.68
N GLU A 178 9.94 -19.00 -5.30
CA GLU A 178 10.87 -18.32 -6.21
C GLU A 178 11.25 -19.23 -7.38
N ILE A 179 11.45 -18.64 -8.57
CA ILE A 179 11.79 -19.37 -9.79
C ILE A 179 13.32 -19.39 -9.99
N MET A 180 13.89 -20.58 -9.91
CA MET A 180 15.30 -20.83 -10.23
C MET A 180 15.48 -21.41 -11.63
N LYS A 181 16.52 -20.96 -12.34
CA LYS A 181 16.98 -21.57 -13.58
C LYS A 181 17.56 -22.97 -13.32
N PRO A 182 17.72 -23.79 -14.39
CA PRO A 182 18.30 -25.13 -14.27
C PRO A 182 19.72 -25.18 -13.67
N ASP A 183 20.49 -24.10 -13.80
CA ASP A 183 21.84 -23.97 -13.24
C ASP A 183 21.85 -23.58 -11.75
N GLY A 184 20.68 -23.39 -11.13
CA GLY A 184 20.53 -23.02 -9.72
C GLY A 184 20.65 -21.51 -9.45
N THR A 185 20.83 -20.68 -10.48
CA THR A 185 20.74 -19.22 -10.33
C THR A 185 19.31 -18.74 -10.49
N MET A 186 18.97 -17.59 -9.90
CA MET A 186 17.61 -17.05 -9.92
C MET A 186 17.22 -16.55 -11.31
N ALA A 187 15.97 -16.81 -11.72
CA ALA A 187 15.43 -16.30 -12.97
C ALA A 187 15.14 -14.79 -12.86
N ARG A 188 15.51 -14.02 -13.89
CA ARG A 188 15.22 -12.58 -13.99
C ARG A 188 14.08 -12.35 -15.00
N LEU A 189 13.53 -11.14 -15.06
CA LEU A 189 12.37 -10.82 -15.91
C LEU A 189 12.45 -11.38 -17.35
N PRO A 190 13.57 -11.29 -18.10
CA PRO A 190 13.67 -11.91 -19.43
C PRO A 190 13.54 -13.44 -19.43
N ASP A 191 14.10 -14.12 -18.42
CA ASP A 191 13.96 -15.57 -18.24
C ASP A 191 12.51 -15.93 -17.89
N LEU A 192 11.88 -15.12 -17.03
CA LEU A 192 10.51 -15.30 -16.58
C LEU A 192 9.50 -15.16 -17.72
N VAL A 193 9.73 -14.25 -18.67
CA VAL A 193 8.91 -14.14 -19.90
C VAL A 193 8.93 -15.44 -20.69
N SER A 194 10.10 -16.07 -20.82
CA SER A 194 10.23 -17.34 -21.52
C SER A 194 9.54 -18.48 -20.76
N PHE A 195 9.74 -18.53 -19.44
CA PHE A 195 9.10 -19.50 -18.55
C PHE A 195 7.56 -19.38 -18.57
N ALA A 196 7.04 -18.15 -18.53
CA ALA A 196 5.61 -17.89 -18.57
C ALA A 196 4.99 -18.33 -19.90
N ALA A 197 5.68 -18.11 -21.02
CA ALA A 197 5.23 -18.58 -22.33
C ALA A 197 5.22 -20.12 -22.41
N GLU A 198 6.24 -20.79 -21.86
CA GLU A 198 6.31 -22.26 -21.81
C GLU A 198 5.16 -22.88 -21.02
N HIS A 199 4.80 -22.26 -19.88
CA HIS A 199 3.79 -22.77 -18.96
C HIS A 199 2.42 -22.09 -19.09
N ASN A 200 2.25 -21.22 -20.10
CA ASN A 200 1.02 -20.46 -20.34
C ASN A 200 0.53 -19.69 -19.09
N MET A 201 1.44 -18.95 -18.46
CA MET A 201 1.18 -18.17 -17.25
C MET A 201 1.20 -16.66 -17.55
N LYS A 202 0.47 -15.90 -16.74
CA LYS A 202 0.52 -14.44 -16.76
C LYS A 202 1.66 -13.95 -15.86
N ILE A 203 2.25 -12.81 -16.22
CA ILE A 203 3.27 -12.11 -15.41
C ILE A 203 2.71 -10.76 -15.00
N GLY A 204 2.76 -10.43 -13.71
CA GLY A 204 2.47 -9.11 -13.18
C GLY A 204 3.67 -8.55 -12.40
N THR A 205 3.63 -7.25 -12.10
CA THR A 205 4.66 -6.60 -11.27
C THR A 205 4.08 -6.05 -9.99
N ILE A 206 4.91 -6.03 -8.94
CA ILE A 206 4.54 -5.39 -7.67
C ILE A 206 4.37 -3.87 -7.88
N SER A 207 5.13 -3.26 -8.79
CA SER A 207 5.00 -1.85 -9.17
C SER A 207 3.58 -1.51 -9.64
N ASP A 208 3.03 -2.32 -10.56
CA ASP A 208 1.66 -2.15 -11.06
C ASP A 208 0.61 -2.41 -9.99
N LEU A 209 0.85 -3.37 -9.08
CA LEU A 209 -0.04 -3.60 -7.94
C LEU A 209 -0.08 -2.41 -6.98
N ILE A 210 1.06 -1.78 -6.69
CA ILE A 210 1.11 -0.57 -5.85
C ILE A 210 0.34 0.56 -6.54
N ALA A 211 0.57 0.78 -7.83
CA ALA A 211 -0.14 1.80 -8.61
C ALA A 211 -1.66 1.56 -8.62
N TYR A 212 -2.08 0.30 -8.81
CA TYR A 212 -3.49 -0.08 -8.77
C TYR A 212 -4.12 0.15 -7.41
N ARG A 213 -3.46 -0.28 -6.32
CA ARG A 213 -3.98 -0.09 -4.95
C ARG A 213 -4.04 1.37 -4.57
N ASN A 214 -3.06 2.20 -4.92
CA ASN A 214 -3.12 3.65 -4.69
C ASN A 214 -4.31 4.33 -5.36
N LYS A 215 -4.81 3.78 -6.47
CA LYS A 215 -5.95 4.31 -7.21
C LYS A 215 -7.30 3.79 -6.68
N HIS A 216 -7.34 2.56 -6.18
CA HIS A 216 -8.61 1.87 -5.85
C HIS A 216 -8.86 1.66 -4.36
N ASP A 217 -7.82 1.61 -3.53
CA ASP A 217 -7.97 1.47 -2.09
C ASP A 217 -8.16 2.84 -1.43
N ASN A 218 -9.15 2.93 -0.55
CA ASN A 218 -9.32 4.05 0.36
C ASN A 218 -8.80 3.64 1.74
N MET A 219 -7.58 4.04 2.07
CA MET A 219 -6.91 3.65 3.32
C MET A 219 -7.05 4.73 4.40
N LEU A 220 -7.97 5.68 4.23
CA LEU A 220 -8.25 6.73 5.21
C LEU A 220 -9.49 6.42 6.02
N VAL A 221 -9.34 6.39 7.34
CA VAL A 221 -10.43 6.18 8.29
C VAL A 221 -10.68 7.46 9.08
N GLN A 222 -11.92 7.97 9.07
CA GLN A 222 -12.29 9.07 9.95
C GLN A 222 -12.38 8.56 11.40
N ARG A 223 -11.51 9.07 12.28
CA ARG A 223 -11.39 8.65 13.68
C ARG A 223 -12.11 9.58 14.66
N ASP A 224 -12.25 10.86 14.31
CA ASP A 224 -12.89 11.86 15.16
C ASP A 224 -13.64 12.89 14.29
N ASP A 225 -14.71 13.46 14.85
CA ASP A 225 -15.54 14.51 14.25
C ASP A 225 -16.21 15.33 15.35
N ARG A 226 -15.80 16.59 15.51
CA ARG A 226 -16.31 17.47 16.57
C ARG A 226 -16.19 18.94 16.23
N MET A 227 -17.00 19.75 16.91
CA MET A 227 -16.85 21.20 16.88
C MET A 227 -15.71 21.63 17.83
N VAL A 228 -14.87 22.56 17.38
CA VAL A 228 -13.75 23.12 18.15
C VAL A 228 -13.71 24.64 18.06
N GLN A 229 -13.13 25.29 19.08
CA GLN A 229 -12.86 26.73 19.07
C GLN A 229 -11.38 26.96 18.79
N SER A 230 -11.09 27.72 17.74
CA SER A 230 -9.75 28.12 17.34
C SER A 230 -9.52 29.59 17.67
N ALA A 231 -8.28 29.94 18.04
CA ALA A 231 -7.85 31.34 18.15
C ALA A 231 -7.92 32.07 16.80
N TYR A 232 -7.89 31.31 15.70
CA TYR A 232 -7.98 31.81 14.33
C TYR A 232 -9.33 31.40 13.73
N GLY A 233 -10.18 32.38 13.43
CA GLY A 233 -11.47 32.12 12.79
C GLY A 233 -12.60 31.55 13.66
N GLY A 234 -12.44 31.46 14.98
CA GLY A 234 -13.50 31.06 15.91
C GLY A 234 -13.89 29.58 15.82
N GLU A 235 -15.18 29.28 15.69
CA GLU A 235 -15.69 27.90 15.66
C GLU A 235 -15.39 27.17 14.34
N TRP A 236 -14.95 25.91 14.41
CA TRP A 236 -14.70 25.03 13.27
C TRP A 236 -15.26 23.63 13.52
N ARG A 237 -15.65 22.92 12.45
CA ARG A 237 -15.83 21.46 12.51
C ARG A 237 -14.49 20.79 12.18
N MET A 238 -13.92 20.10 13.16
CA MET A 238 -12.67 19.35 13.04
C MET A 238 -12.98 17.88 12.78
N ARG A 239 -12.37 17.32 11.74
CA ARG A 239 -12.36 15.89 11.44
C ARG A 239 -10.92 15.37 11.43
N VAL A 240 -10.70 14.19 11.99
CA VAL A 240 -9.39 13.53 12.02
C VAL A 240 -9.44 12.28 11.16
N PHE A 241 -8.52 12.17 10.20
CA PHE A 241 -8.38 11.05 9.28
C PHE A 241 -7.08 10.32 9.55
N GLU A 242 -7.16 9.04 9.92
CA GLU A 242 -6.01 8.17 10.08
C GLU A 242 -5.68 7.52 8.73
N ASP A 243 -4.47 7.74 8.23
CA ASP A 243 -3.88 6.95 7.16
C ASP A 243 -3.48 5.58 7.70
N GLN A 244 -4.25 4.54 7.35
CA GLN A 244 -4.03 3.16 7.80
C GLN A 244 -2.69 2.58 7.31
N ILE A 245 -2.06 3.17 6.30
CA ILE A 245 -0.74 2.73 5.80
C ILE A 245 0.35 3.18 6.77
N SER A 246 0.30 4.43 7.21
CA SER A 246 1.35 5.03 8.02
C SER A 246 1.02 5.13 9.52
N GLY A 247 -0.25 4.95 9.90
CA GLY A 247 -0.78 5.23 11.23
C GLY A 247 -0.83 6.73 11.55
N THR A 248 -0.71 7.61 10.55
CA THR A 248 -0.62 9.06 10.75
C THR A 248 -2.00 9.70 10.74
N ASP A 249 -2.29 10.52 11.75
CA ASP A 249 -3.49 11.36 11.76
C ASP A 249 -3.27 12.64 10.93
N HIS A 250 -4.22 12.92 10.05
CA HIS A 250 -4.39 14.17 9.31
C HIS A 250 -5.62 14.91 9.85
N VAL A 251 -5.58 16.24 9.83
CA VAL A 251 -6.66 17.06 10.38
C VAL A 251 -7.31 17.87 9.28
N VAL A 252 -8.64 17.88 9.24
CA VAL A 252 -9.42 18.81 8.43
C VAL A 252 -10.20 19.73 9.35
N LEU A 253 -10.02 21.04 9.19
CA LEU A 253 -10.88 22.06 9.76
C LEU A 253 -11.80 22.58 8.66
N SER A 254 -13.11 22.53 8.88
CA SER A 254 -14.11 23.01 7.92
C SER A 254 -15.00 24.09 8.54
N LYS A 255 -15.30 25.10 7.72
CA LYS A 255 -16.20 26.22 8.02
C LYS A 255 -17.40 26.15 7.07
N GLY A 256 -18.60 26.33 7.60
CA GLY A 256 -19.83 26.24 6.81
C GLY A 256 -20.10 24.83 6.27
N ASP A 257 -21.06 24.74 5.35
CA ASP A 257 -21.31 23.52 4.59
C ASP A 257 -20.40 23.49 3.35
N ILE A 258 -19.58 22.45 3.22
CA ILE A 258 -18.65 22.26 2.10
C ILE A 258 -19.11 21.17 1.12
N SER A 259 -20.30 20.60 1.33
CA SER A 259 -20.84 19.45 0.56
C SER A 259 -21.96 19.83 -0.41
N ASP A 260 -22.24 21.12 -0.60
CA ASP A 260 -23.30 21.63 -1.49
C ASP A 260 -22.92 21.64 -2.99
N GLY A 261 -21.76 21.08 -3.34
CA GLY A 261 -21.24 21.01 -4.71
C GLY A 261 -20.62 22.31 -5.25
N ALA A 262 -20.65 23.43 -4.52
CA ALA A 262 -20.00 24.67 -4.95
C ALA A 262 -18.47 24.65 -4.67
N PRO A 263 -17.64 25.37 -5.45
CA PRO A 263 -16.19 25.45 -5.22
C PRO A 263 -15.83 25.79 -3.77
N VAL A 264 -15.00 24.97 -3.13
CA VAL A 264 -14.58 25.15 -1.73
C VAL A 264 -13.29 25.93 -1.66
N LEU A 265 -13.26 27.02 -0.88
CA LEU A 265 -12.02 27.72 -0.56
C LEU A 265 -11.17 26.84 0.36
N ALA A 266 -10.04 26.34 -0.14
CA ALA A 266 -9.27 25.30 0.53
C ALA A 266 -7.80 25.66 0.70
N ARG A 267 -7.23 25.39 1.88
CA ARG A 267 -5.79 25.42 2.13
C ARG A 267 -5.30 24.01 2.41
N THR A 268 -4.45 23.49 1.54
CA THR A 268 -3.65 22.29 1.82
C THR A 268 -2.33 22.71 2.45
N HIS A 269 -2.01 22.19 3.62
CA HIS A 269 -0.83 22.60 4.37
C HIS A 269 -0.08 21.39 4.92
N ALA A 270 1.20 21.27 4.59
CA ALA A 270 2.07 20.26 5.17
C ALA A 270 2.72 20.84 6.42
N LEU A 271 2.48 20.21 7.58
CA LEU A 271 2.98 20.72 8.86
C LEU A 271 4.51 20.74 8.89
N ASN A 272 5.08 21.91 9.16
CA ASN A 272 6.50 22.09 9.41
C ASN A 272 6.70 22.68 10.82
N ALA A 273 7.24 21.87 11.73
CA ALA A 273 7.44 22.30 13.11
C ALA A 273 8.35 23.53 13.25
N LEU A 274 9.33 23.73 12.36
CA LEU A 274 10.19 24.91 12.43
C LEU A 274 9.44 26.18 12.05
N GLU A 275 8.68 26.15 10.97
CA GLU A 275 7.92 27.31 10.48
C GLU A 275 6.66 27.56 11.32
N ASP A 276 5.82 26.54 11.51
CA ASP A 276 4.49 26.68 12.10
C ASP A 276 4.50 26.81 13.62
N VAL A 277 5.51 26.24 14.29
CA VAL A 277 5.60 26.26 15.77
C VAL A 277 6.68 27.24 16.24
N LEU A 278 7.84 27.28 15.57
CA LEU A 278 8.96 28.13 16.00
C LEU A 278 9.10 29.43 15.19
N GLY A 279 8.40 29.58 14.06
CA GLY A 279 8.55 30.74 13.18
C GLY A 279 9.94 30.83 12.51
N LEU A 280 10.61 29.70 12.32
CA LEU A 280 11.94 29.59 11.73
C LEU A 280 11.82 29.11 10.29
N GLY A 281 11.95 30.00 9.31
CA GLY A 281 11.93 29.66 7.89
C GLY A 281 11.85 30.87 6.96
N SER A 282 11.78 30.60 5.66
CA SER A 282 11.65 31.61 4.60
C SER A 282 10.20 31.95 4.26
N SER A 283 9.25 31.08 4.62
CA SER A 283 7.83 31.30 4.39
C SER A 283 7.28 32.49 5.18
N ALA A 284 6.21 33.09 4.66
CA ALA A 284 5.57 34.21 5.32
C ALA A 284 5.16 33.86 6.76
N PRO A 285 5.41 34.74 7.74
CA PRO A 285 5.04 34.47 9.12
C PRO A 285 3.54 34.25 9.22
N ASN A 286 3.14 33.25 10.01
CA ASN A 286 1.74 32.91 10.26
C ASN A 286 0.93 32.51 9.02
N GLU A 287 1.55 31.87 8.01
CA GLU A 287 0.85 31.45 6.79
C GLU A 287 -0.42 30.62 7.09
N LEU A 288 -0.31 29.58 7.94
CA LEU A 288 -1.45 28.76 8.33
C LEU A 288 -2.53 29.55 9.10
N PRO A 289 -2.21 30.30 10.18
CA PRO A 289 -3.17 31.19 10.84
C PRO A 289 -3.86 32.18 9.88
N ASN A 290 -3.12 32.79 8.94
CA ASN A 290 -3.68 33.73 7.97
C ASN A 290 -4.67 33.03 7.03
N ALA A 291 -4.32 31.85 6.51
CA ALA A 291 -5.21 31.06 5.67
C ALA A 291 -6.49 30.65 6.42
N MET A 292 -6.37 30.26 7.69
CA MET A 292 -7.53 29.98 8.55
C MET A 292 -8.43 31.21 8.69
N GLN A 293 -7.87 32.41 8.89
CA GLN A 293 -8.65 33.63 9.03
C GLN A 293 -9.37 34.00 7.72
N ILE A 294 -8.69 33.89 6.57
CA ILE A 294 -9.29 34.15 5.26
C ILE A 294 -10.51 33.23 5.02
N ILE A 295 -10.38 31.94 5.32
CA ILE A 295 -11.49 30.98 5.18
C ILE A 295 -12.61 31.30 6.17
N ALA A 296 -12.29 31.68 7.39
CA ALA A 296 -13.30 32.04 8.39
C ALA A 296 -14.09 33.28 7.99
N ASP A 297 -13.42 34.31 7.43
CA ASP A 297 -14.05 35.53 6.94
C ASP A 297 -14.96 35.26 5.74
N ALA A 298 -14.58 34.31 4.87
CA ALA A 298 -15.43 33.83 3.78
C ALA A 298 -16.65 33.03 4.28
N GLY A 299 -16.61 32.52 5.51
CA GLY A 299 -17.69 31.74 6.14
C GLY A 299 -17.83 30.31 5.61
N ARG A 300 -17.09 29.94 4.55
CA ARG A 300 -17.13 28.63 3.91
C ARG A 300 -15.75 28.23 3.39
N GLY A 301 -15.27 27.06 3.79
CA GLY A 301 -14.01 26.52 3.30
C GLY A 301 -13.40 25.44 4.18
N ALA A 302 -12.22 24.97 3.80
CA ALA A 302 -11.51 23.89 4.50
C ALA A 302 -10.01 24.13 4.60
N VAL A 303 -9.42 23.76 5.74
CA VAL A 303 -7.98 23.65 5.94
C VAL A 303 -7.64 22.19 6.14
N LEU A 304 -6.76 21.65 5.31
CA LEU A 304 -6.25 20.28 5.39
C LEU A 304 -4.81 20.34 5.88
N LEU A 305 -4.60 19.89 7.11
CA LEU A 305 -3.30 19.79 7.74
C LEU A 305 -2.75 18.38 7.57
N PHE A 306 -1.77 18.23 6.68
CA PHE A 306 -1.06 16.99 6.45
C PHE A 306 0.12 16.86 7.40
N ARG A 307 0.13 15.78 8.18
CA ARG A 307 1.25 15.41 9.05
C ARG A 307 2.10 14.35 8.37
N GLU A 308 3.38 14.31 8.69
CA GLU A 308 4.28 13.28 8.17
C GLU A 308 4.42 12.12 9.17
N PRO A 309 4.53 10.86 8.68
CA PRO A 309 4.69 9.68 9.54
C PRO A 309 5.97 9.71 10.36
N ASN A 310 7.04 10.28 9.79
CA ASN A 310 8.33 10.44 10.43
C ASN A 310 8.70 11.93 10.40
N PRO A 311 8.26 12.72 11.39
CA PRO A 311 8.46 14.17 11.40
C PRO A 311 9.92 14.50 11.70
N ARG A 312 10.80 14.40 10.70
CA ARG A 312 12.15 14.96 10.77
C ARG A 312 12.07 16.47 10.59
N LEU A 313 12.90 17.20 11.32
CA LEU A 313 13.06 18.62 11.09
C LEU A 313 13.62 18.84 9.69
N ARG A 314 12.92 19.63 8.87
CA ARG A 314 13.39 20.06 7.56
C ARG A 314 14.29 21.27 7.76
N LEU A 315 15.60 21.07 7.67
CA LEU A 315 16.59 22.11 7.95
C LEU A 315 16.99 22.91 6.70
N ASP A 316 16.66 22.42 5.51
CA ASP A 316 17.01 23.04 4.24
C ASP A 316 15.92 24.03 3.80
N ALA A 317 16.33 25.23 3.40
CA ALA A 317 15.46 26.41 3.19
C ALA A 317 14.82 26.51 1.78
N GLU A 318 14.81 25.44 0.97
CA GLU A 318 14.52 25.51 -0.47
C GLU A 318 13.06 25.26 -0.88
N ASP A 319 12.10 25.14 0.04
CA ASP A 319 10.84 24.44 -0.26
C ASP A 319 9.65 25.32 -0.72
N ASP A 320 9.84 26.64 -0.91
CA ASP A 320 8.75 27.59 -1.22
C ASP A 320 8.62 27.97 -2.72
N ALA A 321 9.34 27.27 -3.60
CA ALA A 321 9.25 27.47 -5.05
C ALA A 321 8.11 26.63 -5.69
N PRO A 322 7.52 27.07 -6.82
CA PRO A 322 6.56 26.27 -7.56
C PRO A 322 7.11 24.88 -7.89
N ARG A 323 6.39 23.85 -7.46
CA ARG A 323 6.80 22.45 -7.64
C ARG A 323 5.68 21.61 -8.24
N THR A 324 6.03 20.41 -8.68
CA THR A 324 5.04 19.38 -9.04
C THR A 324 4.84 18.48 -7.82
N ILE A 325 3.67 18.54 -7.21
CA ILE A 325 3.31 17.67 -6.09
C ILE A 325 2.75 16.39 -6.69
N LYS A 326 3.52 15.29 -6.54
CA LYS A 326 3.15 13.96 -7.05
C LYS A 326 2.30 13.14 -6.06
N ARG A 327 2.38 13.45 -4.76
CA ARG A 327 1.62 12.77 -3.68
C ARG A 327 0.31 13.50 -3.34
N THR A 328 -0.51 13.77 -4.34
CA THR A 328 -1.83 14.43 -4.17
C THR A 328 -2.93 13.49 -3.69
N GLY A 329 -2.69 12.17 -3.76
CA GLY A 329 -3.70 11.13 -3.51
C GLY A 329 -4.37 11.25 -2.15
N LEU A 330 -3.60 11.44 -1.07
CA LEU A 330 -4.18 11.48 0.28
C LEU A 330 -5.09 12.70 0.49
N GLY A 331 -4.67 13.89 0.06
CA GLY A 331 -5.51 15.09 0.14
C GLY A 331 -6.75 14.99 -0.73
N ALA A 332 -6.61 14.44 -1.93
CA ALA A 332 -7.73 14.21 -2.84
C ALA A 332 -8.72 13.17 -2.30
N GLN A 333 -8.24 12.08 -1.68
CA GLN A 333 -9.09 11.08 -1.01
C GLN A 333 -9.86 11.68 0.17
N ILE A 334 -9.20 12.47 1.02
CA ILE A 334 -9.87 13.18 2.11
C ILE A 334 -10.98 14.06 1.53
N LEU A 335 -10.67 14.94 0.57
CA LEU A 335 -11.66 15.85 -0.04
C LEU A 335 -12.83 15.10 -0.70
N ALA A 336 -12.56 13.99 -1.39
CA ALA A 336 -13.59 13.12 -1.95
C ALA A 336 -14.49 12.51 -0.87
N GLN A 337 -13.94 12.06 0.27
CA GLN A 337 -14.75 11.61 1.42
C GLN A 337 -15.62 12.73 2.03
N LEU A 338 -15.24 13.99 1.83
CA LEU A 338 -16.02 15.16 2.27
C LEU A 338 -16.98 15.70 1.21
N ASP A 339 -17.15 14.99 0.09
CA ASP A 339 -18.00 15.38 -1.04
C ASP A 339 -17.58 16.71 -1.70
N VAL A 340 -16.27 16.98 -1.71
CA VAL A 340 -15.69 18.16 -2.35
C VAL A 340 -15.12 17.76 -3.72
N HIS A 341 -15.61 18.41 -4.78
CA HIS A 341 -15.20 18.15 -6.17
C HIS A 341 -14.49 19.34 -6.84
N GLU A 342 -14.79 20.56 -6.42
CA GLU A 342 -14.16 21.77 -6.94
C GLU A 342 -13.56 22.58 -5.81
N LEU A 343 -12.35 23.11 -6.00
CA LEU A 343 -11.66 23.91 -4.99
C LEU A 343 -11.04 25.18 -5.56
N ILE A 344 -11.07 26.24 -4.76
CA ILE A 344 -10.28 27.45 -4.92
C ILE A 344 -9.11 27.33 -3.95
N LEU A 345 -7.90 27.15 -4.47
CA LEU A 345 -6.73 26.87 -3.65
C LEU A 345 -6.17 28.17 -3.05
N LEU A 346 -6.07 28.23 -1.73
CA LEU A 346 -5.33 29.26 -1.01
C LEU A 346 -3.83 28.98 -1.03
N THR A 347 -3.11 29.69 -1.89
CA THR A 347 -1.67 29.53 -2.11
C THR A 347 -1.03 30.79 -2.67
N ASP A 348 0.17 31.11 -2.21
CA ASP A 348 1.02 32.16 -2.78
C ASP A 348 1.82 31.66 -4.00
N ASN A 349 1.73 30.36 -4.32
CA ASN A 349 2.42 29.70 -5.41
C ASN A 349 1.43 29.11 -6.45
N PRO A 350 0.68 29.94 -7.20
CA PRO A 350 -0.38 29.49 -8.10
C PRO A 350 0.13 28.66 -9.30
N GLN A 351 1.43 28.70 -9.59
CA GLN A 351 2.05 27.89 -10.65
C GLN A 351 2.32 26.43 -10.23
N THR A 352 2.13 26.09 -8.95
CA THR A 352 2.30 24.73 -8.43
C THR A 352 1.37 23.76 -9.15
N LYS A 353 1.92 22.66 -9.66
CA LYS A 353 1.14 21.65 -10.39
C LYS A 353 0.78 20.49 -9.47
N TYR A 354 -0.50 20.17 -9.46
CA TYR A 354 -1.08 19.02 -8.75
C TYR A 354 -1.45 17.97 -9.78
N THR A 355 -0.75 16.83 -9.80
CA THR A 355 -1.03 15.72 -10.72
C THR A 355 -1.98 14.73 -10.09
N GLY A 356 -2.86 14.07 -10.86
CA GLY A 356 -3.65 12.93 -10.36
C GLY A 356 -4.94 13.26 -9.59
N LEU A 357 -5.39 14.52 -9.59
CA LEU A 357 -6.67 14.91 -8.96
C LEU A 357 -7.89 14.34 -9.70
N GLU A 358 -7.77 14.18 -11.02
CA GLU A 358 -8.82 13.65 -11.91
C GLU A 358 -9.31 12.26 -11.48
N ALA A 359 -8.42 11.43 -10.91
CA ALA A 359 -8.76 10.10 -10.40
C ALA A 359 -9.76 10.13 -9.23
N TYR A 360 -9.90 11.28 -8.58
CA TYR A 360 -10.77 11.50 -7.42
C TYR A 360 -11.95 12.43 -7.71
N ASN A 361 -12.23 12.70 -9.00
CA ASN A 361 -13.24 13.68 -9.42
C ASN A 361 -13.05 15.05 -8.71
N LEU A 362 -11.79 15.48 -8.61
CA LEU A 362 -11.40 16.71 -7.93
C LEU A 362 -10.72 17.67 -8.91
N GLN A 363 -11.10 18.95 -8.88
CA GLN A 363 -10.57 19.97 -9.76
C GLN A 363 -10.24 21.26 -9.00
N ILE A 364 -9.08 21.86 -9.31
CA ILE A 364 -8.73 23.21 -8.88
C ILE A 364 -9.29 24.18 -9.93
N VAL A 365 -10.34 24.91 -9.57
CA VAL A 365 -11.04 25.86 -10.47
C VAL A 365 -10.51 27.29 -10.35
N GLY A 366 -9.72 27.57 -9.32
CA GLY A 366 -9.06 28.86 -9.12
C GLY A 366 -8.02 28.83 -8.01
N THR A 367 -7.28 29.92 -7.88
CA THR A 367 -6.31 30.15 -6.81
C THR A 367 -6.53 31.52 -6.20
N GLN A 368 -6.30 31.66 -4.90
CA GLN A 368 -6.32 32.92 -4.18
C GLN A 368 -5.05 33.02 -3.30
N PRO A 369 -4.33 34.16 -3.29
CA PRO A 369 -3.17 34.33 -2.43
C PRO A 369 -3.56 34.45 -0.96
N ILE A 370 -2.65 34.03 -0.09
CA ILE A 370 -2.73 34.11 1.37
C ILE A 370 -2.16 35.45 1.83
N THR A 371 -1.01 35.82 1.29
CA THR A 371 -0.40 37.11 1.56
C THR A 371 -0.94 38.17 0.60
N LYS A 372 -1.21 39.36 1.13
CA LYS A 372 -1.51 40.55 0.33
C LYS A 372 -0.24 41.36 0.18
N GLU A 373 0.73 40.88 -0.60
CA GLU A 373 1.77 41.70 -1.24
C GLU A 373 2.58 40.91 -2.28
#